data_AF-A0A2V9WNH7-F1
#
_entry.id   AF-A0A2V9WNH7-F1
#
_cell.length_a   1.000
_cell.length_b   1.000
_cell.length_c   1.000
_cell.angle_alpha   90.00
_cell.angle_beta   90.00
_cell.angle_gamma   90.00
#
_symmetry.space_group_name_H-M   'P 1'
#
loop_
_entity.id
_entity.type
_entity.pdbx_description
1 polymer ?
#
loop_
_entity_poly.entity_id
_entity_poly.type
_entity_poly.pdbx_seq_one_letter_code
_entity_poly.pdbx_strand_id
1 'polypeptide(L)'
;MWSHYYSDFPIALINSDWHVRCWNTELSGGRTFAVGDDKLLVYGSYDRDTACNLLKFDDRDTRLVAEVSLALPREIDLSRDSVIGRDKRLHVFQGDEWYVFSIDSLD
;
A
#
# COMPACT_ATOMS: atom_id res chain seq x y z
N MET A 1 -13.25 0.17 6.88
CA MET A 1 -11.88 0.14 7.46
C MET A 1 -11.09 -0.93 6.74
N TRP A 2 -9.81 -0.66 6.45
CA TRP A 2 -8.91 -1.62 5.84
C TRP A 2 -7.87 -2.13 6.83
N SER A 3 -7.48 -3.39 6.72
CA SER A 3 -6.45 -4.01 7.57
C SER A 3 -5.57 -4.97 6.76
N HIS A 4 -4.31 -5.10 7.16
CA HIS A 4 -3.30 -6.02 6.63
C HIS A 4 -2.63 -6.72 7.83
N TYR A 5 -3.08 -7.92 8.19
CA TYR A 5 -2.73 -8.53 9.48
C TYR A 5 -1.74 -9.69 9.38
N TYR A 6 -0.96 -9.89 10.45
CA TYR A 6 0.32 -10.61 10.43
C TYR A 6 0.26 -12.13 10.20
N SER A 7 -0.85 -12.82 10.50
CA SER A 7 -0.87 -14.29 10.44
C SER A 7 -0.61 -14.83 9.03
N ASP A 8 -1.17 -14.18 8.01
CA ASP A 8 -1.05 -14.59 6.60
C ASP A 8 -1.00 -13.39 5.62
N PHE A 9 -0.82 -12.17 6.15
CA PHE A 9 -0.86 -10.90 5.41
C PHE A 9 -2.13 -10.61 4.59
N PRO A 10 -3.35 -11.13 4.89
CA PRO A 10 -4.47 -10.84 4.02
C PRO A 10 -4.90 -9.37 4.16
N ILE A 11 -5.46 -8.85 3.08
CA ILE A 11 -6.07 -7.53 3.03
C ILE A 11 -7.55 -7.69 3.35
N ALA A 12 -8.04 -7.00 4.36
CA ALA A 12 -9.43 -7.07 4.79
C ALA A 12 -10.12 -5.71 4.66
N LEU A 13 -11.30 -5.70 4.05
CA LEU A 13 -12.24 -4.57 4.05
C LEU A 13 -13.39 -4.89 5.00
N ILE A 14 -13.53 -4.05 6.03
CA ILE A 14 -14.67 -4.02 6.94
C ILE A 14 -15.59 -2.89 6.48
N ASN A 15 -16.76 -3.23 5.98
CA ASN A 15 -17.76 -2.26 5.53
C ASN A 15 -18.51 -1.61 6.70
N SER A 16 -19.31 -0.57 6.40
CA SER A 16 -20.09 0.17 7.41
C SER A 16 -21.18 -0.69 8.08
N ASP A 17 -21.57 -1.80 7.46
CA ASP A 17 -22.49 -2.81 7.94
C ASP A 17 -21.79 -3.99 8.65
N TRP A 18 -20.48 -3.85 8.93
CA TRP A 18 -19.65 -4.86 9.59
C TRP A 18 -19.43 -6.15 8.80
N HIS A 19 -19.81 -6.20 7.52
CA HIS A 19 -19.40 -7.29 6.65
C HIS A 19 -17.92 -7.18 6.30
N VAL A 20 -17.22 -8.31 6.42
CA VAL A 20 -15.79 -8.42 6.13
C VAL A 20 -15.59 -9.13 4.80
N ARG A 21 -14.83 -8.50 3.90
CA ARG A 21 -14.25 -9.13 2.72
C ARG A 21 -12.75 -9.23 2.88
N CYS A 22 -12.16 -10.34 2.51
CA CYS A 22 -10.73 -10.58 2.61
C CYS A 22 -10.16 -11.03 1.28
N TRP A 23 -8.93 -10.60 1.00
CA TRP A 23 -8.12 -11.02 -0.12
C TRP A 23 -6.79 -11.56 0.39
N ASN A 24 -6.36 -12.71 -0.12
CA ASN A 24 -5.00 -13.18 0.10
C ASN A 24 -4.03 -12.34 -0.75
N THR A 25 -2.81 -12.18 -0.25
CA THR A 25 -1.73 -11.53 -0.97
C THR A 25 -0.51 -12.45 -0.99
N GLU A 26 0.24 -12.38 -2.09
CA GLU A 26 1.55 -13.02 -2.20
C GLU A 26 2.67 -12.20 -1.55
N LEU A 27 2.37 -10.97 -1.11
CA LEU A 27 3.34 -10.07 -0.48
C LEU A 27 3.42 -10.30 1.02
N SER A 28 4.63 -10.25 1.56
CA SER A 28 4.89 -10.32 3.00
C SER A 28 5.65 -9.08 3.48
N GLY A 29 5.38 -8.66 4.71
CA GLY A 29 6.09 -7.53 5.34
C GLY A 29 5.68 -6.14 4.83
N GLY A 30 4.52 -6.02 4.17
CA GLY A 30 3.95 -4.72 3.80
C GLY A 30 3.75 -3.83 5.03
N ARG A 31 4.41 -2.66 5.05
CA ARG A 31 4.39 -1.71 6.18
C ARG A 31 3.13 -0.86 6.18
N THR A 32 2.70 -0.43 5.01
CA THR A 32 1.49 0.35 4.83
C THR A 32 0.96 0.19 3.41
N PHE A 33 -0.21 0.75 3.12
CA PHE A 33 -0.84 0.61 1.82
C PHE A 33 -1.83 1.72 1.50
N ALA A 34 -2.05 1.96 0.21
CA ALA A 34 -3.13 2.78 -0.32
C ALA A 34 -4.11 1.89 -1.09
N VAL A 35 -5.41 2.13 -0.94
CA VAL A 35 -6.46 1.30 -1.55
C VAL A 35 -7.28 2.14 -2.51
N GLY A 36 -7.26 1.75 -3.79
CA GLY A 36 -8.12 2.28 -4.84
C GLY A 36 -9.43 1.49 -4.97
N ASP A 37 -10.15 1.68 -6.08
CA ASP A 37 -11.45 1.02 -6.27
C ASP A 37 -11.30 -0.49 -6.58
N ASP A 38 -10.33 -0.86 -7.43
CA ASP A 38 -9.99 -2.25 -7.78
C ASP A 38 -8.49 -2.57 -7.61
N LYS A 39 -7.71 -1.62 -7.07
CA LYS A 39 -6.26 -1.69 -6.92
C LYS A 39 -5.83 -1.50 -5.47
N LEU A 40 -4.66 -2.02 -5.14
CA LEU A 40 -4.01 -1.89 -3.85
C LEU A 40 -2.52 -1.61 -4.08
N LEU A 41 -1.99 -0.56 -3.46
CA LEU A 41 -0.57 -0.24 -3.51
C LEU A 41 0.06 -0.53 -2.16
N VAL A 42 0.91 -1.56 -2.08
CA VAL A 42 1.59 -1.96 -0.84
C VAL A 42 2.99 -1.35 -0.82
N TYR A 43 3.32 -0.66 0.28
CA TYR A 43 4.64 -0.10 0.53
C TYR A 43 5.38 -0.89 1.61
N GLY A 44 6.64 -1.22 1.31
CA GLY A 44 7.53 -2.06 2.10
C GLY A 44 7.38 -3.55 1.82
N SER A 45 8.45 -4.28 2.10
CA SER A 45 8.49 -5.74 2.23
C SER A 45 9.57 -6.11 3.25
N TYR A 46 9.64 -7.39 3.63
CA TYR A 46 10.71 -7.86 4.51
C TYR A 46 12.11 -7.72 3.91
N ASP A 47 12.24 -7.88 2.59
CA ASP A 47 13.54 -7.82 1.90
C ASP A 47 13.92 -6.40 1.47
N ARG A 48 12.92 -5.53 1.25
CA ARG A 48 13.09 -4.17 0.71
C ARG A 48 12.12 -3.20 1.36
N ASP A 49 12.63 -2.41 2.30
CA ASP A 49 11.88 -1.40 3.06
C ASP A 49 11.08 -0.40 2.21
N THR A 50 11.57 -0.12 1.00
CA THR A 50 10.99 0.87 0.08
C THR A 50 10.31 0.25 -1.13
N ALA A 51 10.15 -1.09 -1.17
CA ALA A 51 9.43 -1.74 -2.25
C ALA A 51 8.00 -1.20 -2.36
N CYS A 52 7.53 -0.95 -3.58
CA CYS A 52 6.18 -0.46 -3.81
C CYS A 52 5.53 -1.33 -4.88
N ASN A 53 4.53 -2.10 -4.48
CA ASN A 53 3.91 -3.13 -5.31
C ASN A 53 2.45 -2.77 -5.58
N LEU A 54 2.10 -2.61 -6.86
CA LEU A 54 0.73 -2.41 -7.30
C LEU A 54 0.08 -3.76 -7.52
N LEU A 55 -0.96 -4.03 -6.76
CA LEU A 55 -1.79 -5.21 -6.81
C LEU A 55 -3.18 -4.85 -7.37
N LYS A 56 -3.84 -5.83 -7.99
CA LYS A 56 -5.25 -5.75 -8.36
C LYS A 56 -6.06 -6.73 -7.53
N PHE A 57 -7.23 -6.31 -7.05
CA PHE A 57 -8.17 -7.23 -6.41
C PHE A 57 -8.75 -8.19 -7.44
N ASP A 58 -8.77 -9.47 -7.09
CA ASP A 58 -9.51 -10.55 -7.74
C ASP A 58 -10.52 -11.14 -6.73
N ASP A 59 -11.22 -12.23 -7.05
CA ASP A 59 -12.29 -12.80 -6.21
C ASP A 59 -11.90 -12.94 -4.73
N ARG A 60 -10.90 -13.77 -4.43
CA ARG A 60 -10.39 -14.01 -3.06
C ARG A 60 -8.91 -13.71 -2.89
N ASP A 61 -8.26 -13.25 -3.94
CA ASP A 61 -6.82 -13.05 -4.00
C ASP A 61 -6.52 -11.66 -4.57
N THR A 62 -5.28 -11.22 -4.40
CA THR A 62 -4.73 -10.09 -5.15
C THR A 62 -3.69 -10.60 -6.14
N ARG A 63 -3.56 -9.92 -7.27
CA ARG A 63 -2.56 -10.23 -8.29
C ARG A 63 -1.57 -9.07 -8.44
N LEU A 64 -0.27 -9.34 -8.42
CA LEU A 64 0.74 -8.34 -8.77
C LEU A 64 0.56 -7.85 -10.21
N VAL A 65 0.45 -6.53 -10.36
CA VAL A 65 0.34 -5.83 -11.63
C VAL A 65 1.68 -5.24 -12.02
N ALA A 66 2.36 -4.57 -11.07
CA ALA A 66 3.64 -3.93 -11.30
C ALA A 66 4.39 -3.68 -9.99
N GLU A 67 5.72 -3.68 -10.05
CA GLU A 67 6.55 -2.94 -9.09
C GLU A 67 6.63 -1.49 -9.57
N VAL A 68 6.32 -0.54 -8.70
CA VAL A 68 6.38 0.90 -8.99
C VAL A 68 7.42 1.57 -8.09
N SER A 69 7.81 2.79 -8.44
CA SER A 69 8.67 3.63 -7.61
C SER A 69 7.95 4.93 -7.31
N LEU A 70 8.03 5.38 -6.05
CA LEU A 70 7.53 6.69 -5.68
C LEU A 70 8.49 7.74 -6.24
N ALA A 71 8.04 8.51 -7.23
CA ALA A 71 8.82 9.60 -7.80
C ALA A 71 8.84 10.79 -6.84
N LEU A 72 9.90 10.89 -6.05
CA LEU A 72 10.15 11.98 -5.12
C LEU A 72 11.31 12.86 -5.62
N PRO A 73 11.42 14.11 -5.15
CA PRO A 73 12.61 14.92 -5.38
C PRO A 73 13.89 14.15 -5.02
N ARG A 74 14.97 14.37 -5.76
CA ARG A 74 16.20 13.54 -5.72
C ARG A 74 16.86 13.47 -4.34
N GLU A 75 16.58 14.43 -3.47
CA GLU A 75 17.13 14.52 -2.11
C GLU A 75 16.39 13.65 -1.08
N ILE A 76 15.21 13.11 -1.41
CA ILE A 76 14.37 12.38 -0.46
C ILE A 76 14.81 10.90 -0.38
N ASP A 77 15.41 10.52 0.75
CA ASP A 77 15.73 9.13 1.10
C ASP A 77 14.57 8.44 1.85
N LEU A 78 13.73 7.73 1.09
CA LEU A 78 12.60 6.94 1.59
C LEU A 78 12.95 5.92 2.68
N SER A 79 14.21 5.50 2.81
CA SER A 79 14.60 4.54 3.85
C SER A 79 14.58 5.16 5.26
N ARG A 80 14.58 6.48 5.37
CA ARG A 80 14.59 7.23 6.63
C ARG A 80 13.27 7.91 6.96
N ASP A 81 12.30 7.83 6.05
CA ASP A 81 11.07 8.62 6.12
C ASP A 81 9.91 7.83 6.69
N SER A 82 8.93 8.57 7.23
CA SER A 82 7.66 7.98 7.64
C SER A 82 6.71 7.96 6.44
N VAL A 83 6.29 6.76 6.05
CA VAL A 83 5.28 6.55 5.02
C VAL A 83 3.99 6.05 5.66
N ILE A 84 2.90 6.78 5.47
CA ILE A 84 1.57 6.47 6.01
C ILE A 84 0.60 6.30 4.85
N GLY A 85 0.01 5.11 4.77
CA GLY A 85 -1.11 4.82 3.89
C GLY A 85 -2.44 5.29 4.49
N ARG A 86 -3.21 6.02 3.70
CA ARG A 86 -4.57 6.44 4.07
C ARG A 86 -5.44 6.59 2.82
N ASP A 87 -6.59 5.93 2.84
CA ASP A 87 -7.53 5.94 1.73
C ASP A 87 -6.81 5.57 0.41
N LYS A 88 -6.94 6.39 -0.63
CA LYS A 88 -6.32 6.21 -1.95
C LYS A 88 -4.85 6.69 -2.01
N ARG A 89 -4.21 7.02 -0.89
CA ARG A 89 -2.95 7.77 -0.88
C ARG A 89 -1.87 7.19 0.03
N LEU A 90 -0.61 7.38 -0.40
CA LEU A 90 0.56 7.29 0.46
C LEU A 90 1.05 8.70 0.80
N HIS A 91 1.24 8.95 2.08
CA HIS A 91 1.76 10.20 2.62
C HIS A 91 3.20 9.96 3.06
N VAL A 92 4.15 10.72 2.52
CA VAL A 92 5.57 10.66 2.88
C VAL A 92 5.91 11.92 3.65
N PHE A 93 6.48 11.76 4.85
CA PHE A 93 6.91 12.85 5.71
C PHE A 93 8.41 12.80 5.91
N GLN A 94 9.10 13.89 5.56
CA GLN A 94 10.54 14.06 5.78
C GLN A 94 10.80 15.44 6.40
N GLY A 95 11.17 15.47 7.68
CA GLY A 95 11.29 16.72 8.43
C GLY A 95 9.95 17.49 8.43
N ASP A 96 9.96 18.70 7.90
CA ASP A 96 8.78 19.57 7.75
C ASP A 96 8.11 19.45 6.36
N GLU A 97 8.64 18.59 5.49
CA GLU A 97 8.10 18.37 4.15
C GLU A 97 7.08 17.24 4.14
N TRP A 98 6.06 17.42 3.31
CA TRP A 98 4.97 16.46 3.14
C TRP A 98 4.66 16.26 1.67
N TYR A 99 4.82 15.02 1.22
CA TYR A 99 4.53 14.57 -0.13
C TYR A 99 3.34 13.61 -0.14
N VAL A 100 2.53 13.67 -1.19
CA VAL A 100 1.35 12.81 -1.35
C VAL A 100 1.41 12.12 -2.70
N PHE A 101 1.33 10.80 -2.67
CA PHE A 101 1.19 9.96 -3.85
C PHE A 101 -0.20 9.35 -3.89
N SER A 102 -0.91 9.48 -5.01
CA SER A 102 -2.26 8.91 -5.19
C SER A 102 -2.18 7.65 -6.04
N ILE A 103 -2.85 6.57 -5.62
CA ILE A 103 -2.93 5.35 -6.44
C ILE A 103 -3.65 5.60 -7.77
N ASP A 104 -4.54 6.59 -7.82
CA ASP A 104 -5.28 6.98 -9.03
C ASP A 104 -4.36 7.56 -10.14
N SER A 105 -3.09 7.87 -9.85
CA SER A 105 -2.14 8.27 -10.90
C SER A 105 -1.46 7.09 -11.60
N LEU A 106 -1.80 5.85 -11.22
CA LEU A 106 -1.23 4.59 -11.75
C LEU A 106 -2.23 3.86 -12.65
N ASP A 107 -2.95 4.59 -13.49
CA ASP A 107 -3.90 4.05 -14.46
C ASP A 107 -3.25 3.54 -15.75
#